data_AF-A0A5N7CXQ3-F1
#
_entry.id   AF-A0A5N7CXQ3-F1
#
_cell.length_a   1.000
_cell.length_b   1.000
_cell.length_c   1.000
_cell.angle_alpha   90.00
_cell.angle_beta   90.00
_cell.angle_gamma   90.00
#
_symmetry.space_group_name_H-M   'P 1'
#
loop_
_entity.id
_entity.type
_entity.pdbx_description
1 polymer ?
#
loop_
_entity_poly.entity_id
_entity_poly.type
_entity_poly.pdbx_seq_one_letter_code
_entity_poly.pdbx_strand_id
1 'polypeptide(L)'
;MEKHDYGLSIDWAESDNSSSSGLDLVIVHGLYGNLGASPNPRVSPGSGSSSWVDDYVKDLDVDARILIFRYDAGKILAGRYSRGAIQQQAVSLLEGLTELRRTDSKRSIMFISHDIGGLIVKDALQIAAFDSIKWGEIPDYARMLVGLLPYSYTDP
;
A
#
# COMPACT_ATOMS: atom_id res chain seq x y z
N MET A 1 -20.26 15.85 1.85
CA MET A 1 -18.84 15.51 2.01
C MET A 1 -18.50 14.63 0.81
N GLU A 2 -17.77 15.16 -0.16
CA GLU A 2 -17.38 14.40 -1.35
C GLU A 2 -16.49 13.24 -0.90
N LYS A 3 -16.87 12.01 -1.23
CA LYS A 3 -16.03 10.84 -0.99
C LYS A 3 -14.92 10.89 -2.04
N HIS A 4 -13.80 11.53 -1.70
CA HIS A 4 -12.63 11.47 -2.55
C HIS A 4 -12.15 10.02 -2.59
N ASP A 5 -12.11 9.45 -3.80
CA ASP A 5 -11.50 8.15 -4.02
C ASP A 5 -9.99 8.34 -4.05
N TYR A 6 -9.35 8.08 -2.92
CA TYR A 6 -7.90 8.11 -2.77
C TYR A 6 -7.20 6.91 -3.40
N GLY A 7 -7.95 5.97 -4.00
CA GLY A 7 -7.42 4.74 -4.56
C GLY A 7 -7.11 3.66 -3.50
N LEU A 8 -7.33 3.93 -2.22
CA LEU A 8 -7.19 2.94 -1.14
C LEU A 8 -8.53 2.25 -0.87
N SER A 9 -8.53 0.92 -0.87
CA SER A 9 -9.72 0.10 -0.63
C SER A 9 -9.41 -1.09 0.29
N ILE A 10 -10.39 -1.51 1.09
CA ILE A 10 -10.32 -2.76 1.86
C ILE A 10 -10.66 -3.91 0.91
N ASP A 11 -9.74 -4.86 0.76
CA ASP A 11 -9.94 -6.07 -0.03
C ASP A 11 -10.37 -7.25 0.86
N TRP A 12 -9.85 -7.28 2.09
CA TRP A 12 -10.21 -8.28 3.09
C TRP A 12 -10.02 -7.71 4.50
N ALA A 13 -10.82 -8.15 5.46
CA ALA A 13 -10.68 -7.82 6.87
C ALA A 13 -11.18 -8.98 7.75
N GLU A 14 -10.46 -9.25 8.84
CA GLU A 14 -10.87 -10.21 9.85
C GLU A 14 -12.14 -9.73 10.58
N SER A 15 -13.04 -10.66 10.92
CA SER A 15 -14.32 -10.32 11.55
C SER A 15 -14.29 -10.22 13.08
N ASP A 16 -13.20 -10.67 13.71
CA ASP A 16 -13.14 -10.81 15.17
C ASP A 16 -12.50 -9.61 15.89
N ASN A 17 -13.29 -9.07 16.83
CA ASN A 17 -13.06 -7.80 17.53
C ASN A 17 -12.28 -7.94 18.86
N SER A 18 -11.61 -9.07 19.12
CA SER A 18 -11.06 -9.36 20.45
C SER A 18 -9.61 -8.95 20.68
N SER A 19 -8.88 -8.47 19.65
CA SER A 19 -7.48 -8.05 19.80
C SER A 19 -7.36 -6.52 19.89
N SER A 20 -6.58 -6.03 20.86
CA SER A 20 -6.33 -4.59 21.06
C SER A 20 -5.26 -4.01 20.12
N SER A 21 -4.65 -4.84 19.28
CA SER A 21 -3.58 -4.48 18.35
C SER A 21 -3.88 -4.99 16.95
N GLY A 22 -4.41 -4.11 16.09
CA GLY A 22 -4.68 -4.44 14.70
C GLY A 22 -3.49 -4.23 13.76
N LEU A 23 -3.54 -4.86 12.58
CA LEU A 23 -2.55 -4.76 11.51
C LEU A 23 -3.23 -4.40 10.17
N ASP A 24 -2.66 -3.43 9.47
CA ASP A 24 -3.02 -3.02 8.12
C ASP A 24 -1.92 -3.49 7.16
N LEU A 25 -2.25 -4.45 6.29
CA LEU A 25 -1.36 -4.92 5.22
C LEU A 25 -1.69 -4.12 3.96
N VAL A 26 -0.85 -3.12 3.64
CA VAL A 26 -1.10 -2.18 2.54
C VAL A 26 -0.30 -2.61 1.32
N ILE A 27 -1.01 -3.16 0.33
CA ILE A 27 -0.44 -3.60 -0.93
C ILE A 27 -0.42 -2.43 -1.91
N VAL A 28 0.78 -2.12 -2.42
CA VAL A 28 1.04 -1.06 -3.40
C VAL A 28 1.65 -1.69 -4.64
N HIS A 29 0.86 -1.77 -5.71
CA HIS A 29 1.26 -2.43 -6.94
C HIS A 29 2.38 -1.69 -7.70
N GLY A 30 3.09 -2.40 -8.58
CA GLY A 30 4.07 -1.83 -9.49
C GLY A 30 3.42 -1.26 -10.76
N LEU A 31 4.24 -0.76 -11.70
CA LEU A 31 3.78 -0.10 -12.92
C LEU A 31 2.71 -0.90 -13.68
N TYR A 32 2.94 -2.20 -13.86
CA TYR A 32 2.07 -3.05 -14.67
C TYR A 32 0.82 -3.54 -13.93
N GLY A 33 0.72 -3.37 -12.61
CA GLY A 33 -0.43 -3.84 -11.83
C GLY A 33 -1.75 -3.15 -12.19
N ASN A 34 -1.70 -1.88 -12.60
CA ASN A 34 -2.90 -1.10 -12.99
C ASN A 34 -3.03 -0.88 -14.50
N LEU A 35 -2.09 -1.40 -15.32
CA LEU A 35 -2.19 -1.34 -16.78
C LEU A 35 -3.03 -2.50 -17.36
N GLY A 36 -3.85 -3.15 -16.52
CA GLY A 36 -4.66 -4.30 -16.92
C GLY A 36 -3.85 -5.57 -17.18
N ALA A 37 -2.55 -5.58 -16.88
CA ALA A 37 -1.70 -6.76 -17.10
C ALA A 37 -2.01 -7.91 -16.13
N SER A 38 -2.74 -7.64 -15.05
CA SER A 38 -3.28 -8.65 -14.14
C SER A 38 -4.69 -8.27 -13.66
N PRO A 39 -5.66 -9.20 -13.65
CA PRO A 39 -6.96 -8.98 -13.02
C PRO A 39 -6.86 -8.98 -11.48
N ASN A 40 -5.82 -9.59 -10.92
CA ASN A 40 -5.57 -9.64 -9.49
C ASN A 40 -4.66 -8.46 -9.08
N PRO A 41 -5.11 -7.52 -8.21
CA PRO A 41 -4.31 -6.38 -7.77
C PRO A 41 -3.04 -6.74 -6.98
N ARG A 42 -2.95 -7.99 -6.51
CA ARG A 42 -1.84 -8.52 -5.72
C ARG A 42 -0.74 -9.14 -6.58
N VAL A 43 -1.00 -9.28 -7.88
CA VAL A 43 -0.01 -9.77 -8.84
C VAL A 43 0.48 -8.59 -9.65
N SER A 44 1.79 -8.37 -9.65
CA SER A 44 2.44 -7.34 -10.45
C SER A 44 3.37 -8.02 -11.45
N PRO A 45 2.97 -8.12 -12.73
CA PRO A 45 3.81 -8.74 -13.75
C PRO A 45 5.21 -8.15 -13.78
N GLY A 46 6.22 -9.03 -13.74
CA GLY A 46 7.63 -8.63 -13.67
C GLY A 46 8.11 -8.16 -12.29
N SER A 47 7.26 -8.12 -11.25
CA SER A 47 7.60 -7.66 -9.89
C SER A 47 7.06 -8.58 -8.78
N GLY A 48 6.71 -9.81 -9.14
CA GLY A 48 6.25 -10.85 -8.22
C GLY A 48 4.76 -10.76 -7.83
N SER A 49 4.41 -11.50 -6.78
CA SER A 49 3.04 -11.62 -6.28
C SER A 49 3.00 -11.48 -4.75
N SER A 50 1.98 -10.81 -4.24
CA SER A 50 1.61 -10.72 -2.83
C SER A 50 0.42 -11.64 -2.49
N SER A 51 0.17 -12.69 -3.28
CA SER A 51 -0.87 -13.70 -2.96
C SER A 51 -0.59 -14.46 -1.66
N TRP A 52 0.68 -14.58 -1.24
CA TRP A 52 1.07 -15.20 0.03
C TRP A 52 0.48 -14.50 1.25
N VAL A 53 0.05 -13.24 1.11
CA VAL A 53 -0.54 -12.45 2.19
C VAL A 53 -1.80 -13.10 2.73
N ASP A 54 -2.57 -13.81 1.89
CA ASP A 54 -3.81 -14.45 2.31
C ASP A 54 -3.55 -15.61 3.27
N ASP A 55 -2.44 -16.32 3.10
CA ASP A 55 -2.03 -17.38 4.03
C ASP A 55 -1.36 -16.77 5.27
N TYR A 56 -0.56 -15.72 5.08
CA TYR A 56 0.06 -15.01 6.19
C TYR A 56 -0.96 -14.45 7.18
N VAL A 57 -2.05 -13.83 6.71
CA VAL A 57 -3.07 -13.30 7.64
C VAL A 57 -3.83 -14.39 8.39
N LYS A 58 -4.01 -15.59 7.81
CA LYS A 58 -4.66 -16.72 8.50
C LYS A 58 -3.81 -17.27 9.64
N ASP A 59 -2.49 -17.19 9.49
CA ASP A 59 -1.52 -17.66 10.48
C ASP A 59 -1.26 -16.62 11.58
N LEU A 60 -1.78 -15.39 11.43
CA LEU A 60 -1.64 -14.33 12.42
C LEU A 60 -2.76 -14.40 13.47
N ASP A 61 -2.38 -14.29 14.74
CA ASP A 61 -3.30 -14.13 15.86
C ASP A 61 -3.52 -12.63 16.19
N VAL A 62 -3.81 -11.81 15.17
CA VAL A 62 -4.13 -10.38 15.32
C VAL A 62 -5.28 -9.99 14.39
N ASP A 63 -6.02 -8.95 14.76
CA ASP A 63 -7.00 -8.32 13.86
C ASP A 63 -6.25 -7.73 12.66
N ALA A 64 -6.32 -8.41 11.51
CA ALA A 64 -5.66 -8.01 10.29
C ALA A 64 -6.68 -7.54 9.24
N ARG A 65 -6.29 -6.54 8.43
CA ARG A 65 -7.00 -6.20 7.19
C ARG A 65 -6.02 -5.97 6.06
N ILE A 66 -6.42 -6.36 4.86
CA ILE A 66 -5.64 -6.19 3.65
C ILE A 66 -6.23 -5.04 2.85
N LEU A 67 -5.38 -4.07 2.57
CA LEU A 67 -5.70 -2.84 1.87
C LEU A 67 -4.99 -2.83 0.52
N ILE A 68 -5.69 -2.45 -0.53
CA ILE A 68 -5.11 -2.29 -1.87
C ILE A 68 -5.09 -0.81 -2.21
N PHE A 69 -3.90 -0.28 -2.48
CA PHE A 69 -3.73 1.05 -3.05
C PHE A 69 -3.58 0.98 -4.56
N ARG A 70 -4.54 1.57 -5.28
CA ARG A 70 -4.57 1.68 -6.73
C ARG A 70 -4.24 3.10 -7.15
N TYR A 71 -3.30 3.23 -8.08
CA TYR A 71 -2.95 4.51 -8.68
C TYR A 71 -2.79 4.37 -10.19
N ASP A 72 -3.06 5.44 -10.91
CA ASP A 72 -2.86 5.49 -12.37
C ASP A 72 -1.36 5.54 -12.71
N ALA A 73 -0.79 4.38 -13.05
CA ALA A 73 0.60 4.25 -13.47
C ALA A 73 0.90 5.02 -14.77
N GLY A 74 -0.12 5.25 -15.62
CA GLY A 74 -0.01 6.07 -16.82
C GLY A 74 0.43 7.50 -16.49
N LYS A 75 -0.05 8.08 -15.37
CA LYS A 75 0.37 9.42 -14.92
C LYS A 75 1.85 9.49 -14.53
N ILE A 76 2.41 8.38 -14.02
CA ILE A 76 3.85 8.30 -13.71
C ILE A 76 4.66 8.17 -15.00
N LEU A 77 4.18 7.41 -15.97
CA LEU A 77 4.85 7.15 -17.25
C LEU A 77 4.74 8.31 -18.27
N ALA A 78 3.68 9.12 -18.18
CA ALA A 78 3.35 10.13 -19.19
C ALA A 78 4.21 11.41 -19.16
N GLY A 79 5.18 11.57 -18.24
CA GLY A 79 5.75 12.88 -17.94
C GLY A 79 7.27 12.99 -17.89
N ARG A 80 7.76 14.23 -18.12
CA ARG A 80 9.13 14.68 -17.80
C ARG A 80 9.37 14.91 -16.28
N TYR A 81 8.33 14.73 -15.45
CA TYR A 81 8.32 14.98 -14.00
C TYR A 81 7.90 13.76 -13.19
N SER A 82 8.48 12.59 -13.47
CA SER A 82 8.18 11.32 -12.80
C SER A 82 8.20 11.42 -11.26
N ARG A 83 9.13 12.20 -10.70
CA ARG A 83 9.21 12.46 -9.25
C ARG A 83 7.96 13.17 -8.71
N GLY A 84 7.45 14.17 -9.41
CA GLY A 84 6.23 14.88 -8.99
C GLY A 84 4.99 14.00 -9.04
N ALA A 85 4.91 13.12 -10.04
CA ALA A 85 3.82 12.15 -10.16
C ALA A 85 3.85 11.11 -9.02
N ILE A 86 5.03 10.57 -8.68
CA ILE A 86 5.22 9.67 -7.53
C ILE A 86 4.81 10.37 -6.24
N GLN A 87 5.27 11.60 -6.03
CA GLN A 87 4.92 12.39 -4.84
C GLN A 87 3.40 12.60 -4.72
N GLN A 88 2.70 12.86 -5.82
CA GLN A 88 1.24 12.96 -5.82
C GLN A 88 0.57 11.66 -5.39
N GLN A 89 1.04 10.51 -5.89
CA GLN A 89 0.50 9.21 -5.46
C GLN A 89 0.82 8.92 -3.99
N ALA A 90 1.99 9.33 -3.51
CA ALA A 90 2.36 9.22 -2.09
C ALA A 90 1.41 10.04 -1.20
N VAL A 91 1.06 11.26 -1.62
CA VAL A 91 0.06 12.09 -0.91
C VAL A 91 -1.31 11.42 -0.92
N SER A 92 -1.78 10.90 -2.06
CA SER A 92 -3.06 10.19 -2.11
C SER A 92 -3.09 8.94 -1.24
N LEU A 93 -1.99 8.17 -1.18
CA LEU A 93 -1.86 7.04 -0.25
C LEU A 93 -2.02 7.48 1.21
N LEU A 94 -1.35 8.57 1.60
CA LEU A 94 -1.46 9.11 2.95
C LEU A 94 -2.88 9.61 3.25
N GLU A 95 -3.53 10.32 2.32
CA GLU A 95 -4.91 10.79 2.50
C GLU A 95 -5.88 9.62 2.68
N GLY A 96 -5.74 8.56 1.87
CA GLY A 96 -6.51 7.33 2.01
C GLY A 96 -6.29 6.66 3.37
N LEU A 97 -5.04 6.57 3.83
CA LEU A 97 -4.70 6.00 5.13
C LEU A 97 -5.26 6.84 6.28
N THR A 98 -5.13 8.18 6.22
CA THR A 98 -5.67 9.09 7.23
C THR A 98 -7.19 8.97 7.34
N GLU A 99 -7.89 8.95 6.21
CA GLU A 99 -9.35 8.81 6.19
C GLU A 99 -9.80 7.45 6.72
N LEU A 100 -9.16 6.36 6.26
CA LEU A 100 -9.47 5.02 6.72
C LEU A 100 -9.21 4.86 8.23
N ARG A 101 -8.14 5.49 8.74
CA ARG A 101 -7.66 5.33 10.11
C ARG A 101 -8.20 6.34 11.11
N ARG A 102 -9.25 7.07 10.74
CA ARG A 102 -9.86 8.12 11.58
C ARG A 102 -10.37 7.59 12.93
N THR A 103 -10.78 6.32 12.98
CA THR A 103 -11.33 5.69 14.20
C THR A 103 -10.43 4.62 14.80
N ASP A 104 -9.35 4.23 14.12
CA ASP A 104 -8.44 3.14 14.53
C ASP A 104 -6.95 3.49 14.26
N SER A 105 -6.54 4.71 14.61
CA SER A 105 -5.21 5.28 14.29
C SER A 105 -4.01 4.47 14.75
N LYS A 106 -4.19 3.54 15.70
CA LYS A 106 -3.12 2.77 16.35
C LYS A 106 -2.81 1.40 15.73
N ARG A 107 -3.50 1.02 14.66
CA ARG A 107 -3.21 -0.24 13.95
C ARG A 107 -1.81 -0.18 13.36
N SER A 108 -1.00 -1.22 13.52
CA SER A 108 0.30 -1.27 12.84
C SER A 108 0.12 -1.30 11.32
N ILE A 109 1.07 -0.77 10.57
CA ILE A 109 1.07 -0.78 9.10
C ILE A 109 2.25 -1.61 8.61
N MET A 110 1.95 -2.56 7.73
CA MET A 110 2.92 -3.32 6.95
C MET A 110 2.69 -3.02 5.48
N PHE A 111 3.63 -2.33 4.85
CA PHE A 111 3.58 -2.06 3.42
C PHE A 111 4.16 -3.23 2.64
N ILE A 112 3.45 -3.64 1.60
CA ILE A 112 3.87 -4.67 0.66
C ILE A 112 3.88 -4.03 -0.72
N SER A 113 5.07 -3.74 -1.21
CA SER A 113 5.26 -2.90 -2.37
C SER A 113 5.94 -3.66 -3.51
N HIS A 114 5.51 -3.38 -4.73
CA HIS A 114 6.09 -3.95 -5.93
C HIS A 114 6.74 -2.84 -6.77
N ASP A 115 8.00 -3.00 -7.16
CA ASP A 115 8.71 -2.09 -8.08
C ASP A 115 8.51 -0.59 -7.72
N ILE A 116 7.90 0.23 -8.60
CA ILE A 116 7.66 1.65 -8.37
C ILE A 116 6.80 1.93 -7.13
N GLY A 117 5.97 0.97 -6.72
CA GLY A 117 5.16 1.06 -5.50
C GLY A 117 6.04 1.26 -4.26
N GLY A 118 7.26 0.71 -4.27
CA GLY A 118 8.22 0.93 -3.20
C GLY A 118 8.71 2.38 -3.11
N LEU A 119 8.81 3.09 -4.26
CA LEU A 119 9.13 4.52 -4.27
C LEU A 119 7.96 5.36 -3.75
N ILE A 120 6.73 5.01 -4.11
CA ILE A 120 5.52 5.67 -3.59
C ILE A 120 5.46 5.55 -2.07
N VAL A 121 5.67 4.35 -1.51
CA VAL A 121 5.66 4.15 -0.06
C VAL A 121 6.78 4.94 0.63
N LYS A 122 8.00 4.94 0.06
CA LYS A 122 9.11 5.69 0.63
C LYS A 122 8.85 7.19 0.64
N ASP A 123 8.36 7.76 -0.46
CA ASP A 123 7.98 9.17 -0.52
C ASP A 123 6.86 9.49 0.47
N ALA A 124 5.88 8.60 0.62
CA ALA A 124 4.79 8.76 1.60
C ALA A 124 5.32 8.81 3.03
N LEU A 125 6.16 7.85 3.42
CA LEU A 125 6.77 7.83 4.76
C LEU A 125 7.64 9.05 5.01
N GLN A 126 8.39 9.51 3.99
CA GLN A 126 9.18 10.73 4.08
C GLN A 126 8.27 11.95 4.33
N ILE A 127 7.23 12.14 3.51
CA ILE A 127 6.27 13.25 3.64
C ILE A 127 5.60 13.24 5.02
N ALA A 128 5.16 12.06 5.47
CA ALA A 128 4.51 11.89 6.76
C ALA A 128 5.43 12.25 7.93
N ALA A 129 6.71 11.86 7.85
CA ALA A 129 7.70 12.18 8.88
C ALA A 129 8.02 13.68 8.96
N PHE A 130 7.93 14.42 7.85
CA PHE A 130 8.20 15.87 7.82
C PHE A 130 6.98 16.74 8.20
N ASP A 131 5.75 16.21 8.15
CA ASP A 131 4.52 16.92 8.47
C ASP A 131 3.60 16.06 9.36
N SER A 132 4.06 15.79 10.58
CA SER A 132 3.30 15.01 11.56
C SER A 132 2.01 15.70 12.02
N ILE A 133 1.90 17.03 11.85
CA ILE A 133 0.66 17.78 12.12
C ILE A 133 -0.44 17.31 11.16
N LYS A 134 -0.12 17.15 9.87
CA LYS A 134 -1.08 16.71 8.87
C LYS A 134 -1.29 15.19 8.87
N TRP A 135 -0.22 14.41 8.97
CA TRP A 135 -0.25 12.96 8.73
C TRP A 135 -0.32 12.12 10.01
N GLY A 136 -0.29 12.78 11.17
CA GLY A 136 -0.46 12.14 12.47
C GLY A 136 0.59 11.06 12.72
N GLU A 137 0.12 9.92 13.23
CA GLU A 137 0.95 8.82 13.71
C GLU A 137 1.27 7.77 12.63
N ILE A 138 0.91 8.00 11.35
CA ILE A 138 1.21 7.06 10.24
C ILE A 138 2.68 6.58 10.26
N PRO A 139 3.70 7.45 10.33
CA PRO A 139 5.08 6.99 10.32
C PRO A 139 5.43 6.20 11.59
N ASP A 140 4.81 6.49 12.72
CA ASP A 140 5.05 5.80 14.00
C ASP A 140 4.49 4.37 14.00
N TYR A 141 3.42 4.13 13.24
CA TYR A 141 2.79 2.81 13.09
C TYR A 141 3.26 2.03 11.85
N ALA A 142 4.04 2.64 10.95
CA ALA A 142 4.70 1.91 9.86
C ALA A 142 5.85 1.03 10.40
N ARG A 143 5.60 -0.27 10.56
CA ARG A 143 6.54 -1.20 11.20
C ARG A 143 7.39 -1.99 10.20
N MET A 144 6.88 -2.20 8.99
CA MET A 144 7.56 -3.03 8.01
C MET A 144 7.26 -2.57 6.59
N LEU A 145 8.29 -2.66 5.72
CA LEU A 145 8.18 -2.49 4.28
C LEU A 145 8.79 -3.72 3.60
N VAL A 146 7.97 -4.50 2.91
CA VAL A 146 8.40 -5.63 2.08
C VAL A 146 8.42 -5.16 0.63
N GLY A 147 9.62 -5.20 0.02
CA GLY A 147 9.81 -4.91 -1.40
C GLY A 147 9.86 -6.21 -2.20
N LEU A 148 8.94 -6.39 -3.13
CA LEU A 148 8.92 -7.52 -4.04
C LEU A 148 9.69 -7.17 -5.31
N LEU A 149 10.74 -7.95 -5.57
CA LEU A 149 11.60 -7.81 -6.73
C LEU A 149 11.15 -8.77 -7.84
N PRO A 150 11.50 -8.46 -9.11
CA PRO A 150 11.34 -9.40 -10.20
C PRO A 150 11.96 -10.75 -9.83
N TYR A 151 11.19 -11.83 -9.97
CA TYR A 151 11.80 -13.14 -10.09
C TYR A 151 12.35 -13.23 -11.51
N SER A 152 13.67 -13.22 -11.68
CA SER A 152 14.27 -13.54 -12.98
C SER A 152 13.91 -14.98 -13.33
N TYR A 153 13.19 -15.16 -14.44
CA TYR A 153 13.15 -16.43 -15.15
C TYR A 153 14.57 -16.71 -15.64
N THR A 154 15.36 -17.41 -14.82
CA THR A 154 16.42 -18.26 -15.36
C THR A 154 15.80 -19.64 -15.42
N ASP A 155 15.07 -19.92 -16.50
CA ASP A 155 14.82 -21.31 -16.85
C ASP A 155 16.11 -21.90 -17.46
N PRO A 156 16.43 -23.18 -17.16
CA PRO A 156 17.58 -23.91 -17.69
C PRO A 156 17.47 -24.24 -19.19
#